data_AF-A0A8J2K633-F1
#
_entry.id   AF-A0A8J2K633-F1
#
_cell.length_a   1.000
_cell.length_b   1.000
_cell.length_c   1.000
_cell.angle_alpha   90.00
_cell.angle_beta   90.00
_cell.angle_gamma   90.00
#
_symmetry.space_group_name_H-M   'P 1'
#
loop_
_entity.id
_entity.type
_entity.pdbx_description
1 polymer ?
#
loop_
_entity_poly.entity_id
_entity_poly.type
_entity_poly.pdbx_seq_one_letter_code
_entity_poly.pdbx_strand_id
1 'polypeptide(L)'
;MGKILTLQDAYILEAEKLAQGALLDVKTNCTLSSTSCYEIATVALKAEQFTLALEWLELAKERAQVDKRTSVAFIEFSIWTATDETEEEKSFLFCWLEFKLHPGLTIGPLRMEFLARNPDIVQAYEILQDKQLETIISDARKIVGGLGSIKKDKGQASPHSKRLSQAEVIAWTDDASGNVLSDKIRQLSGLRNISPEFQVESFPFGGHYLPRNDQTLLKNGNVSSDPIAHFIFHVNSVDSGGYTVFPSLGVAAKPDKGSVVFWYSQYGDGRTDSSTNYGSCPVLVGQKWVANKWIRSNAILFEQKCGLIPNERCRFPVNSKYLPIPKIVTDADEAEPTANGDPGILAKYSYMSPRALRSLVQLEWNIYPIIKHFYIKYRNQTKGTFREEFDNQNKDVKMYLENFEKCTTNVLGSMDHILRTDTKTVEKVALNLLASYRLVTRFMYYIQTWVQKKSFRDNKLKTKLSSFLATVYNISDGPTENDFEAAMFAVLNIQYIHNLDVKDIVNGIVAGVNTGVTLNARDCWNIGKYTASFPYVVSALNWLEHAEYLARNGSDDSVKYEDVYDDLAALQLD
;
A
#
# COMPACT_ATOMS: atom_id res chain seq x y z
N MET A 1 3.36 20.92 17.36
CA MET A 1 2.83 19.89 18.28
C MET A 1 3.83 19.43 19.32
N GLY A 2 5.07 19.03 19.02
CA GLY A 2 6.02 18.54 20.04
C GLY A 2 6.21 19.45 21.28
N LYS A 3 6.10 20.78 21.13
CA LYS A 3 6.12 21.73 22.26
C LYS A 3 4.93 21.59 23.22
N ILE A 4 3.75 21.18 22.74
CA ILE A 4 2.57 20.96 23.59
C ILE A 4 2.78 19.74 24.49
N LEU A 5 3.37 18.67 23.95
CA LEU A 5 3.72 17.46 24.69
C LEU A 5 4.82 17.75 25.72
N THR A 6 5.81 18.54 25.35
CA THR A 6 6.87 18.98 26.27
C THR A 6 6.29 19.78 27.44
N LEU A 7 5.33 20.67 27.18
CA LEU A 7 4.64 21.44 28.22
C LEU A 7 3.75 20.57 29.10
N GLN A 8 3.01 19.65 28.49
CA GLN A 8 2.14 18.72 29.19
C GLN A 8 2.93 17.86 30.18
N ASP A 9 4.05 17.30 29.73
CA ASP A 9 4.92 16.45 30.55
C ASP A 9 5.62 17.25 31.64
N ALA A 10 6.20 18.41 31.30
CA ALA A 10 6.95 19.24 32.25
C ALA A 10 6.08 19.85 33.36
N TYR A 11 4.81 20.15 33.07
CA TYR A 11 3.89 20.80 34.02
C TYR A 11 2.75 19.88 34.47
N ILE A 12 2.76 18.60 34.08
CA ILE A 12 1.76 17.58 34.42
C ILE A 12 0.34 18.10 34.13
N LEU A 13 0.12 18.54 32.90
CA LEU A 13 -1.15 19.11 32.47
C LEU A 13 -2.04 18.03 31.87
N GLU A 14 -3.36 18.15 32.09
CA GLU A 14 -4.35 17.26 31.49
C GLU A 14 -4.54 17.62 30.00
N ALA A 15 -4.54 16.60 29.13
CA ALA A 15 -4.77 16.77 27.70
C ALA A 15 -6.11 17.46 27.40
N GLU A 16 -7.14 17.16 28.20
CA GLU A 16 -8.47 17.77 28.06
C GLU A 16 -8.43 19.29 28.24
N LYS A 17 -7.73 19.77 29.29
CA LYS A 17 -7.59 21.21 29.57
C LYS A 17 -6.83 21.91 28.46
N LEU A 18 -5.73 21.30 28.00
CA LEU A 18 -4.97 21.80 26.85
C LEU A 18 -5.83 21.89 25.59
N ALA A 19 -6.66 20.87 25.33
CA ALA A 19 -7.56 20.83 24.18
C ALA A 19 -8.75 21.79 24.28
N GLN A 20 -9.07 22.29 25.47
CA GLN A 20 -10.03 23.36 25.72
C GLN A 20 -9.38 24.75 25.68
N GLY A 21 -8.08 24.83 25.37
CA GLY A 21 -7.34 26.08 25.31
C GLY A 21 -6.95 26.63 26.69
N ALA A 22 -7.03 25.80 27.74
CA ALA A 22 -6.61 26.16 29.10
C ALA A 22 -5.16 25.73 29.34
N LEU A 23 -4.31 26.70 29.67
CA LEU A 23 -2.91 26.50 30.06
C LEU A 23 -2.71 27.15 31.43
N LEU A 24 -2.67 26.32 32.48
CA LEU A 24 -2.64 26.79 33.88
C LEU A 24 -3.81 27.75 34.15
N ASP A 25 -3.53 28.98 34.58
CA ASP A 25 -4.54 30.00 34.91
C ASP A 25 -5.01 30.82 33.69
N VAL A 26 -4.48 30.53 32.49
CA VAL A 26 -4.79 31.26 31.26
C VAL A 26 -5.71 30.43 30.37
N LYS A 27 -6.90 30.95 30.07
CA LYS A 27 -7.85 30.34 29.14
C LYS A 27 -7.89 31.12 27.82
N THR A 28 -7.64 30.43 26.72
CA THR A 28 -7.78 30.97 25.36
C THR A 28 -9.13 30.56 24.77
N ASN A 29 -9.56 31.24 23.70
CA ASN A 29 -10.76 30.87 22.95
C ASN A 29 -10.52 29.78 21.89
N CYS A 30 -9.32 29.21 21.83
CA CYS A 30 -8.96 28.20 20.85
C CYS A 30 -9.17 26.81 21.44
N THR A 31 -10.04 26.02 20.83
CA THR A 31 -10.26 24.61 21.18
C THR A 31 -9.72 23.70 20.08
N LEU A 32 -9.18 22.54 20.46
CA LEU A 32 -8.63 21.57 19.51
C LEU A 32 -9.74 20.65 18.96
N SER A 33 -9.70 20.36 17.67
CA SER A 33 -10.62 19.38 17.06
C SER A 33 -10.22 17.93 17.40
N SER A 34 -11.08 16.96 17.10
CA SER A 34 -10.71 15.53 17.21
C SER A 34 -9.46 15.21 16.37
N THR A 35 -9.33 15.81 15.19
CA THR A 35 -8.19 15.66 14.29
C THR A 35 -6.92 16.22 14.91
N SER A 36 -6.98 17.42 15.48
CA SER A 36 -5.83 18.04 16.15
C SER A 36 -5.37 17.25 17.37
N CYS A 37 -6.31 16.70 18.16
CA CYS A 37 -5.99 15.83 19.29
C CYS A 37 -5.32 14.53 18.82
N TYR A 38 -5.86 13.92 17.77
CA TYR A 38 -5.29 12.72 17.15
C TYR A 38 -3.86 12.97 16.64
N GLU A 39 -3.63 14.08 15.94
CA GLU A 39 -2.30 14.42 15.45
C GLU A 39 -1.30 14.63 16.59
N ILE A 40 -1.68 15.28 17.69
CA ILE A 40 -0.81 15.40 18.89
C ILE A 40 -0.47 14.01 19.44
N ALA A 41 -1.46 13.13 19.52
CA ALA A 41 -1.28 11.76 19.94
C ALA A 41 -0.29 11.00 19.05
N THR A 42 -0.40 11.14 17.72
CA THR A 42 0.56 10.52 16.79
C THR A 42 1.98 11.07 16.96
N VAL A 43 2.15 12.34 17.33
CA VAL A 43 3.47 12.91 17.64
C VAL A 43 4.04 12.33 18.92
N ALA A 44 3.21 12.09 19.94
CA ALA A 44 3.62 11.42 21.17
C ALA A 44 4.02 9.95 20.93
N LEU A 45 3.25 9.22 20.09
CA LEU A 45 3.60 7.86 19.67
C LEU A 45 4.97 7.82 18.98
N LYS A 46 5.23 8.78 18.07
CA LYS A 46 6.52 8.91 17.37
C LYS A 46 7.69 9.17 18.32
N ALA A 47 7.43 9.80 19.46
CA ALA A 47 8.43 10.08 20.48
C ALA A 47 8.54 8.96 21.53
N GLU A 48 7.88 7.82 21.32
CA GLU A 48 7.79 6.70 22.28
C GLU A 48 7.21 7.12 23.65
N GLN A 49 6.41 8.20 23.66
CA GLN A 49 5.72 8.71 24.85
C GLN A 49 4.32 8.10 24.96
N PHE A 50 4.25 6.78 25.13
CA PHE A 50 3.00 6.00 25.06
C PHE A 50 1.91 6.48 26.03
N THR A 51 2.29 6.90 27.25
CA THR A 51 1.33 7.42 28.24
C THR A 51 0.64 8.69 27.75
N LEU A 52 1.41 9.66 27.24
CA LEU A 52 0.86 10.90 26.69
C LEU A 52 0.08 10.61 25.40
N ALA A 53 0.57 9.69 24.57
CA ALA A 53 -0.12 9.28 23.36
C ALA A 53 -1.50 8.70 23.65
N LEU A 54 -1.62 7.79 24.61
CA LEU A 54 -2.90 7.20 25.01
C LEU A 54 -3.88 8.25 25.51
N GLU A 55 -3.41 9.19 26.35
CA GLU A 55 -4.25 10.29 26.86
C GLU A 55 -4.83 11.14 25.72
N TRP A 56 -4.00 11.50 24.74
CA TRP A 56 -4.45 12.27 23.57
C TRP A 56 -5.30 11.47 22.60
N LEU A 57 -5.05 10.16 22.46
CA LEU A 57 -5.85 9.28 21.60
C LEU A 57 -7.26 9.06 22.17
N GLU A 58 -7.38 8.84 23.49
CA GLU A 58 -8.69 8.71 24.14
C GLU A 58 -9.50 10.00 24.03
N LEU A 59 -8.85 11.15 24.25
CA LEU A 59 -9.49 12.45 24.05
C LEU A 59 -9.91 12.69 22.59
N ALA A 60 -9.07 12.26 21.63
CA ALA A 60 -9.41 12.32 20.22
C ALA A 60 -10.62 11.44 19.90
N LYS A 61 -10.70 10.23 20.49
CA LYS A 61 -11.80 9.29 20.32
C LYS A 61 -13.11 9.88 20.83
N GLU A 62 -13.11 10.42 22.05
CA GLU A 62 -14.28 11.09 22.63
C GLU A 62 -14.77 12.23 21.74
N ARG A 63 -13.86 13.10 21.28
CA ARG A 63 -14.22 14.23 20.41
C ARG A 63 -14.68 13.80 19.02
N ALA A 64 -14.12 12.72 18.47
CA ALA A 64 -14.48 12.19 17.16
C ALA A 64 -15.93 11.67 17.12
N GLN A 65 -16.46 11.17 18.24
CA GLN A 65 -17.86 10.79 18.35
C GLN A 65 -18.82 11.98 18.17
N VAL A 66 -18.34 13.20 18.50
CA VAL A 66 -19.12 14.44 18.46
C VAL A 66 -18.93 15.19 17.15
N ASP A 67 -17.69 15.44 16.73
CA ASP A 67 -17.40 16.29 15.57
C ASP A 67 -17.38 15.55 14.22
N LYS A 68 -17.28 14.21 14.24
CA LYS A 68 -17.22 13.31 13.07
C LYS A 68 -16.15 13.68 12.03
N ARG A 69 -15.13 14.47 12.42
CA ARG A 69 -14.04 14.89 11.52
C ARG A 69 -12.97 13.80 11.37
N THR A 70 -12.86 12.92 12.38
CA THR A 70 -11.90 11.81 12.42
C THR A 70 -12.65 10.49 12.63
N SER A 71 -12.19 9.41 12.01
CA SER A 71 -12.81 8.09 12.16
C SER A 71 -12.51 7.50 13.54
N VAL A 72 -13.54 7.22 14.33
CA VAL A 72 -13.42 6.58 15.66
C VAL A 72 -12.68 5.24 15.55
N ALA A 73 -12.99 4.43 14.53
CA ALA A 73 -12.33 3.14 14.30
C ALA A 73 -10.81 3.29 14.03
N PHE A 74 -10.40 4.40 13.45
CA PHE A 74 -8.98 4.69 13.17
C PHE A 74 -8.21 5.10 14.44
N ILE A 75 -8.88 5.84 15.32
CA ILE A 75 -8.35 6.21 16.63
C ILE A 75 -8.25 4.97 17.52
N GLU A 76 -9.28 4.11 17.52
CA GLU A 76 -9.27 2.84 18.25
C GLU A 76 -8.14 1.91 17.82
N PHE A 77 -7.87 1.82 16.52
CA PHE A 77 -6.69 1.09 16.02
C PHE A 77 -5.39 1.69 16.59
N SER A 78 -5.28 3.01 16.63
CA SER A 78 -4.08 3.68 17.14
C SER A 78 -3.92 3.52 18.67
N ILE A 79 -5.02 3.50 19.43
CA ILE A 79 -5.04 3.20 20.87
C ILE A 79 -4.54 1.77 21.08
N TRP A 80 -5.07 0.83 20.31
CA TRP A 80 -4.67 -0.57 20.35
C TRP A 80 -3.17 -0.74 20.05
N THR A 81 -2.61 -0.01 19.08
CA THR A 81 -1.15 -0.02 18.83
C THR A 81 -0.31 0.68 19.90
N ALA A 82 -0.93 1.55 20.70
CA ALA A 82 -0.28 2.31 21.76
C ALA A 82 -0.34 1.58 23.12
N THR A 83 -1.29 0.66 23.28
CA THR A 83 -1.37 -0.27 24.39
C THR A 83 -0.43 -1.44 24.14
N ASP A 84 0.57 -1.58 25.00
CA ASP A 84 1.50 -2.72 24.94
C ASP A 84 0.73 -4.02 25.26
N GLU A 85 0.99 -5.11 24.52
CA GLU A 85 0.45 -6.43 24.87
C GLU A 85 0.82 -6.73 26.33
N THR A 86 -0.12 -7.28 27.11
CA THR A 86 0.14 -7.54 28.52
C THR A 86 1.29 -8.55 28.66
N GLU A 87 2.08 -8.46 29.74
CA GLU A 87 3.15 -9.44 30.02
C GLU A 87 2.62 -10.89 30.07
N GLU A 88 1.34 -11.06 30.41
CA GLU A 88 0.65 -12.35 30.35
C GLU A 88 0.45 -12.82 28.91
N GLU A 89 0.00 -11.95 27.99
CA GLU A 89 -0.16 -12.27 26.56
C GLU A 89 1.19 -12.57 25.87
N LYS A 90 2.21 -11.73 26.12
CA LYS A 90 3.58 -11.93 25.61
C LYS A 90 4.17 -13.26 26.08
N SER A 91 3.83 -13.72 27.29
CA SER A 91 4.31 -15.01 27.83
C SER A 91 3.84 -16.24 27.03
N PHE A 92 2.79 -16.10 26.21
CA PHE A 92 2.28 -17.17 25.35
C PHE A 92 2.89 -17.18 23.95
N LEU A 93 3.67 -16.16 23.57
CA LEU A 93 4.40 -16.10 22.31
C LEU A 93 5.70 -16.90 22.45
N PHE A 94 5.90 -17.88 21.59
CA PHE A 94 7.06 -18.76 21.68
C PHE A 94 7.50 -19.24 20.30
N CYS A 95 8.81 -19.43 20.14
CA CYS A 95 9.44 -20.04 18.99
C CYS A 95 9.78 -21.50 19.30
N TRP A 96 9.65 -22.40 18.32
CA TRP A 96 10.03 -23.80 18.49
C TRP A 96 10.50 -24.45 17.19
N LEU A 97 11.12 -25.62 17.35
CA LEU A 97 11.36 -26.56 16.26
C LEU A 97 10.27 -27.61 16.27
N GLU A 98 9.59 -27.78 15.15
CA GLU A 98 8.49 -28.73 15.00
C GLU A 98 8.95 -30.01 14.31
N PHE A 99 8.73 -31.15 14.98
CA PHE A 99 9.18 -32.47 14.55
C PHE A 99 8.08 -33.54 14.58
N LYS A 100 6.89 -33.21 15.10
CA LYS A 100 5.82 -34.16 15.46
C LYS A 100 4.57 -34.04 14.59
N LEU A 101 4.30 -32.90 13.97
CA LEU A 101 3.07 -32.72 13.17
C LEU A 101 2.98 -33.70 12.00
N HIS A 102 4.12 -34.02 11.38
CA HIS A 102 4.19 -34.94 10.26
C HIS A 102 5.48 -35.77 10.32
N PRO A 103 5.46 -37.08 10.00
CA PRO A 103 6.65 -37.94 10.08
C PRO A 103 7.86 -37.41 9.30
N GLY A 104 7.63 -36.70 8.19
CA GLY A 104 8.69 -36.05 7.42
C GLY A 104 9.47 -34.98 8.19
N LEU A 105 8.86 -34.33 9.19
CA LEU A 105 9.49 -33.29 10.00
C LEU A 105 10.48 -33.83 11.03
N THR A 106 10.46 -35.14 11.30
CA THR A 106 11.47 -35.77 12.17
C THR A 106 12.88 -35.65 11.58
N ILE A 107 13.01 -35.63 10.25
CA ILE A 107 14.29 -35.53 9.54
C ILE A 107 14.63 -34.07 9.25
N GLY A 108 13.62 -33.25 8.93
CA GLY A 108 13.78 -31.82 8.66
C GLY A 108 12.79 -31.00 9.49
N PRO A 109 13.11 -30.66 10.74
CA PRO A 109 12.20 -29.92 11.60
C PRO A 109 12.01 -28.49 11.09
N LEU A 110 10.80 -27.96 11.25
CA LEU A 110 10.47 -26.58 10.85
C LEU A 110 10.67 -25.63 12.02
N ARG A 111 11.24 -24.46 11.76
CA ARG A 111 11.26 -23.34 12.71
C ARG A 111 9.91 -22.66 12.66
N MET A 112 9.22 -22.58 13.77
CA MET A 112 7.89 -21.98 13.85
C MET A 112 7.80 -21.03 15.04
N GLU A 113 6.95 -20.02 14.92
CA GLU A 113 6.61 -19.12 16.00
C GLU A 113 5.12 -18.78 15.97
N PHE A 114 4.57 -18.53 17.15
CA PHE A 114 3.27 -17.90 17.27
C PHE A 114 3.45 -16.39 17.31
N LEU A 115 2.80 -15.71 16.38
CA LEU A 115 2.65 -14.26 16.37
C LEU A 115 1.49 -13.84 17.27
N ALA A 116 0.43 -14.65 17.34
CA ALA A 116 -0.67 -14.48 18.29
C ALA A 116 -1.24 -15.85 18.68
N ARG A 117 -1.93 -15.92 19.83
CA ARG A 117 -2.54 -17.16 20.38
C ARG A 117 -4.04 -17.09 20.59
N ASN A 118 -4.66 -15.95 20.24
CA ASN A 118 -6.09 -15.72 20.37
C ASN A 118 -6.60 -14.74 19.29
N PRO A 119 -6.80 -15.18 18.03
CA PRO A 119 -6.61 -16.53 17.50
C PRO A 119 -5.14 -16.86 17.21
N ASP A 120 -4.88 -18.14 16.90
CA ASP A 120 -3.54 -18.61 16.54
C ASP A 120 -3.12 -18.01 15.17
N ILE A 121 -2.12 -17.13 15.19
CA ILE A 121 -1.41 -16.66 13.99
C ILE A 121 -0.01 -17.26 14.04
N VAL A 122 0.35 -18.08 13.05
CA VAL A 122 1.59 -18.86 13.07
C VAL A 122 2.44 -18.51 11.87
N GLN A 123 3.74 -18.30 12.10
CA GLN A 123 4.73 -18.16 11.04
C GLN A 123 5.72 -19.33 11.09
N ALA A 124 5.91 -19.99 9.95
CA ALA A 124 6.91 -21.05 9.77
C ALA A 124 7.98 -20.61 8.77
N TYR A 125 9.25 -20.81 9.12
CA TYR A 125 10.40 -20.33 8.36
C TYR A 125 11.09 -21.43 7.57
N GLU A 126 11.75 -21.03 6.48
CA GLU A 126 12.57 -21.91 5.63
C GLU A 126 11.81 -23.16 5.15
N ILE A 127 10.47 -23.05 5.00
CA ILE A 127 9.62 -24.18 4.60
C ILE A 127 9.77 -24.49 3.11
N LEU A 128 10.11 -23.48 2.29
CA LEU A 128 10.40 -23.62 0.86
C LEU A 128 11.88 -23.37 0.56
N GLN A 129 12.46 -24.23 -0.26
CA GLN A 129 13.84 -24.11 -0.72
C GLN A 129 13.93 -23.25 -1.99
N ASP A 130 15.11 -22.68 -2.26
CA ASP A 130 15.37 -21.82 -3.42
C ASP A 130 14.89 -22.40 -4.75
N LYS A 131 15.15 -23.69 -5.00
CA LYS A 131 14.69 -24.36 -6.22
C LYS A 131 13.16 -24.36 -6.36
N GLN A 132 12.44 -24.52 -5.25
CA GLN A 132 10.98 -24.50 -5.24
C GLN A 132 10.47 -23.09 -5.50
N LEU A 133 11.10 -22.08 -4.90
CA LEU A 133 10.80 -20.66 -5.10
C LEU A 133 11.01 -20.22 -6.55
N GLU A 134 12.12 -20.63 -7.17
CA GLU A 134 12.40 -20.39 -8.58
C GLU A 134 11.36 -21.03 -9.50
N THR A 135 10.90 -22.23 -9.15
CA THR A 135 9.86 -22.93 -9.92
C THR A 135 8.53 -22.18 -9.85
N ILE A 136 8.12 -21.72 -8.66
CA ILE A 136 6.92 -20.91 -8.46
C ILE A 136 6.97 -19.65 -9.33
N ILE A 137 8.08 -18.91 -9.30
CA ILE A 137 8.26 -17.69 -10.12
C ILE A 137 8.24 -18.04 -11.61
N SER A 138 8.92 -19.12 -12.01
CA SER A 138 8.99 -19.54 -13.40
C SER A 138 7.62 -19.91 -13.97
N ASP A 139 6.82 -20.68 -13.23
CA ASP A 139 5.51 -21.13 -13.67
C ASP A 139 4.54 -19.94 -13.77
N ALA A 140 4.55 -19.06 -12.76
CA ALA A 140 3.78 -17.81 -12.78
C ALA A 140 4.13 -16.93 -14.00
N ARG A 141 5.42 -16.79 -14.31
CA ARG A 141 5.89 -16.02 -15.49
C ARG A 141 5.51 -16.65 -16.83
N LYS A 142 5.50 -17.98 -16.96
CA LYS A 142 5.05 -18.66 -18.19
C LYS A 142 3.60 -18.33 -18.51
N ILE A 143 2.75 -18.30 -17.49
CA ILE A 143 1.32 -17.98 -17.63
C ILE A 143 1.14 -16.53 -18.11
N VAL A 144 1.94 -15.59 -17.59
CA VAL A 144 1.90 -14.17 -18.02
C VAL A 144 2.54 -13.95 -19.40
N GLY A 145 3.61 -14.67 -19.72
CA GLY A 145 4.34 -14.60 -21.00
C GLY A 145 3.60 -15.23 -22.17
N GLY A 146 2.54 -16.02 -21.91
CA GLY A 146 1.57 -16.48 -22.91
C GLY A 146 0.73 -15.31 -23.41
N LEU A 147 1.18 -14.64 -24.47
CA LEU A 147 0.35 -13.76 -25.29
C LEU A 147 -0.83 -14.57 -25.88
N GLY A 148 -1.97 -14.53 -25.19
CA GLY A 148 -3.24 -15.08 -25.65
C GLY A 148 -3.77 -16.22 -24.79
N SER A 149 -5.01 -16.07 -24.33
CA SER A 149 -5.81 -17.08 -23.64
C SER A 149 -5.57 -17.25 -22.15
N ILE A 150 -5.89 -16.21 -21.38
CA ILE A 150 -6.69 -16.45 -20.17
C ILE A 150 -7.92 -17.21 -20.66
N LYS A 151 -8.06 -18.48 -20.28
CA LYS A 151 -9.37 -19.14 -20.30
C LYS A 151 -10.28 -18.24 -19.46
N LYS A 152 -11.13 -17.46 -20.13
CA LYS A 152 -12.30 -16.84 -19.52
C LYS A 152 -13.19 -17.98 -19.07
N ASP A 153 -12.89 -18.57 -17.91
CA ASP A 153 -13.89 -19.35 -17.23
C ASP A 153 -15.02 -18.40 -16.88
N LYS A 154 -16.20 -18.75 -17.39
CA LYS A 154 -17.44 -18.01 -17.27
C LYS A 154 -17.88 -18.06 -15.80
N GLY A 155 -17.26 -17.21 -14.97
CA GLY A 155 -17.47 -17.18 -13.54
C GLY A 155 -16.66 -16.06 -12.88
N GLN A 156 -16.91 -14.82 -13.28
CA GLN A 156 -16.52 -13.59 -12.57
C GLN A 156 -15.03 -13.47 -12.16
N ALA A 157 -14.19 -13.11 -13.12
CA ALA A 157 -13.16 -12.10 -12.88
C ALA A 157 -13.40 -10.97 -13.89
N SER A 158 -14.41 -10.14 -13.63
CA SER A 158 -14.50 -8.85 -14.31
C SER A 158 -13.21 -8.08 -13.99
N PRO A 159 -12.57 -7.39 -14.95
CA PRO A 159 -11.39 -6.52 -14.71
C PRO A 159 -11.66 -5.32 -13.78
N HIS A 160 -12.82 -5.30 -13.13
CA HIS A 160 -13.55 -4.16 -12.57
C HIS A 160 -13.99 -4.37 -11.10
N SER A 161 -13.45 -5.36 -10.37
CA SER A 161 -13.61 -5.32 -8.92
C SER A 161 -12.80 -4.13 -8.40
N LYS A 162 -13.49 -3.06 -8.00
CA LYS A 162 -12.97 -1.90 -7.24
C LYS A 162 -11.80 -2.35 -6.36
N ARG A 163 -10.57 -1.97 -6.77
CA ARG A 163 -9.33 -2.63 -6.35
C ARG A 163 -8.89 -2.12 -4.98
N LEU A 164 -9.36 -2.80 -3.93
CA LEU A 164 -8.91 -2.66 -2.53
C LEU A 164 -7.45 -3.13 -2.33
N SER A 165 -6.82 -3.68 -3.37
CA SER A 165 -5.44 -4.17 -3.36
C SER A 165 -4.64 -3.57 -4.54
N GLN A 166 -3.42 -3.13 -4.25
CA GLN A 166 -2.42 -2.72 -5.25
C GLN A 166 -1.44 -3.87 -5.57
N ALA A 167 -1.95 -5.10 -5.54
CA ALA A 167 -1.22 -6.29 -5.94
C ALA A 167 -1.50 -6.60 -7.41
N GLU A 168 -0.49 -7.02 -8.16
CA GLU A 168 -0.70 -7.68 -9.45
C GLU A 168 -0.93 -9.17 -9.20
N VAL A 169 -2.13 -9.67 -9.51
CA VAL A 169 -2.36 -11.10 -9.62
C VAL A 169 -1.65 -11.58 -10.88
N ILE A 170 -0.57 -12.33 -10.68
CA ILE A 170 0.31 -12.79 -11.76
C ILE A 170 -0.30 -14.03 -12.41
N ALA A 171 -0.69 -15.01 -11.60
CA ALA A 171 -1.21 -16.27 -12.09
C ALA A 171 -2.09 -16.98 -11.06
N TRP A 172 -3.02 -17.79 -11.56
CA TRP A 172 -3.55 -18.95 -10.85
C TRP A 172 -2.90 -20.17 -11.47
N THR A 173 -2.26 -21.01 -10.66
CA THR A 173 -1.52 -22.19 -11.14
C THR A 173 -1.78 -23.38 -10.23
N ASP A 174 -1.87 -24.55 -10.84
CA ASP A 174 -2.02 -25.87 -10.22
C ASP A 174 -0.89 -26.82 -10.64
N ASP A 175 0.20 -26.26 -11.18
CA ASP A 175 1.33 -27.00 -11.76
C ASP A 175 2.15 -27.76 -10.69
N ALA A 176 3.33 -28.26 -11.06
CA ALA A 176 4.26 -28.91 -10.13
C ALA A 176 4.50 -28.09 -8.84
N SER A 177 4.55 -26.76 -8.97
CA SER A 177 4.62 -25.82 -7.85
C SER A 177 3.43 -25.92 -6.88
N GLY A 178 2.21 -26.17 -7.39
CA GLY A 178 0.99 -26.29 -6.58
C GLY A 178 1.01 -27.53 -5.71
N ASN A 179 1.49 -28.65 -6.24
CA ASN A 179 1.69 -29.86 -5.46
C ASN A 179 2.71 -29.67 -4.33
N VAL A 180 3.81 -28.95 -4.60
CA VAL A 180 4.81 -28.59 -3.58
C VAL A 180 4.17 -27.81 -2.43
N LEU A 181 3.39 -26.77 -2.73
CA LEU A 181 2.73 -25.97 -1.69
C LEU A 181 1.71 -26.81 -0.93
N SER A 182 0.87 -27.57 -1.62
CA SER A 182 -0.11 -28.46 -1.00
C SER A 182 0.58 -29.44 -0.05
N ASP A 183 1.68 -30.08 -0.43
CA ASP A 183 2.43 -30.98 0.46
C ASP A 183 2.97 -30.29 1.71
N LYS A 184 3.42 -29.03 1.61
CA LYS A 184 3.83 -28.24 2.78
C LYS A 184 2.66 -27.92 3.70
N ILE A 185 1.49 -27.60 3.13
CA ILE A 185 0.27 -27.38 3.91
C ILE A 185 -0.17 -28.67 4.60
N ARG A 186 -0.07 -29.84 3.94
CA ARG A 186 -0.36 -31.15 4.57
C ARG A 186 0.54 -31.39 5.78
N GLN A 187 1.82 -31.05 5.67
CA GLN A 187 2.79 -31.18 6.77
C GLN A 187 2.49 -30.28 7.97
N LEU A 188 2.03 -29.05 7.71
CA LEU A 188 1.70 -28.08 8.76
C LEU A 188 0.33 -28.34 9.42
N SER A 189 -0.70 -28.57 8.61
CA SER A 189 -2.10 -28.56 9.07
C SER A 189 -2.68 -29.96 9.29
N GLY A 190 -2.07 -31.00 8.73
CA GLY A 190 -2.63 -32.36 8.73
C GLY A 190 -3.81 -32.55 7.77
N LEU A 191 -4.27 -31.50 7.10
CA LEU A 191 -5.33 -31.54 6.10
C LEU A 191 -4.84 -32.29 4.86
N ARG A 192 -5.63 -33.20 4.30
CA ARG A 192 -5.20 -34.11 3.21
C ARG A 192 -5.82 -33.71 1.88
N ASN A 193 -7.11 -33.40 1.88
CA ASN A 193 -7.88 -33.04 0.69
C ASN A 193 -7.71 -31.57 0.30
N ILE A 194 -6.48 -31.19 -0.02
CA ILE A 194 -6.09 -29.85 -0.43
C ILE A 194 -5.94 -29.83 -1.95
N SER A 195 -6.70 -28.96 -2.61
CA SER A 195 -6.59 -28.76 -4.06
C SER A 195 -5.19 -28.22 -4.44
N PRO A 196 -4.67 -28.43 -5.66
CA PRO A 196 -3.34 -27.93 -6.03
C PRO A 196 -3.32 -26.44 -6.41
N GLU A 197 -4.46 -25.82 -6.72
CA GLU A 197 -4.53 -24.45 -7.26
C GLU A 197 -4.13 -23.39 -6.21
N PHE A 198 -3.25 -22.48 -6.57
CA PHE A 198 -2.88 -21.34 -5.73
C PHE A 198 -2.76 -20.08 -6.56
N GLN A 199 -2.76 -18.94 -5.88
CA GLN A 199 -2.66 -17.63 -6.51
C GLN A 199 -1.27 -17.05 -6.26
N VAL A 200 -0.59 -16.61 -7.32
CA VAL A 200 0.67 -15.87 -7.21
C VAL A 200 0.38 -14.39 -7.39
N GLU A 201 0.81 -13.59 -6.42
CA GLU A 201 0.68 -12.13 -6.43
C GLU A 201 2.04 -11.46 -6.29
N SER A 202 2.18 -10.28 -6.90
CA SER A 202 3.33 -9.42 -6.70
C SER A 202 2.90 -8.01 -6.28
N PHE A 203 3.57 -7.46 -5.28
CA PHE A 203 3.37 -6.09 -4.81
C PHE A 203 4.60 -5.27 -5.19
N PRO A 204 4.44 -4.25 -6.06
CA PRO A 204 5.51 -3.28 -6.34
C PRO A 204 5.80 -2.41 -5.11
N PHE A 205 6.75 -1.49 -5.22
CA PHE A 205 6.91 -0.40 -4.26
C PHE A 205 5.57 0.34 -4.06
N GLY A 206 5.16 0.55 -2.81
CA GLY A 206 3.88 1.13 -2.40
C GLY A 206 2.70 0.17 -2.49
N GLY A 207 2.88 -0.98 -3.15
CA GLY A 207 1.87 -2.01 -3.28
C GLY A 207 1.47 -2.55 -1.91
N HIS A 208 0.16 -2.57 -1.66
CA HIS A 208 -0.45 -2.99 -0.39
C HIS A 208 -1.78 -3.72 -0.61
N TYR A 209 -2.31 -4.31 0.46
CA TYR A 209 -3.64 -4.92 0.52
C TYR A 209 -4.37 -4.35 1.74
N LEU A 210 -5.50 -3.68 1.52
CA LEU A 210 -6.25 -3.11 2.64
C LEU A 210 -6.84 -4.22 3.53
N PRO A 211 -6.86 -4.03 4.86
CA PRO A 211 -7.39 -5.03 5.78
C PRO A 211 -8.82 -5.44 5.45
N ARG A 212 -9.06 -6.75 5.25
CA ARG A 212 -10.42 -7.31 5.19
C ARG A 212 -10.50 -8.77 5.67
N ASN A 213 -11.73 -9.20 5.94
CA ASN A 213 -12.09 -10.62 6.01
C ASN A 213 -12.41 -11.13 4.59
N ASP A 214 -11.89 -12.30 4.21
CA ASP A 214 -12.14 -12.92 2.90
C ASP A 214 -13.49 -13.67 2.86
N GLN A 215 -14.57 -12.97 3.20
CA GLN A 215 -15.92 -13.53 3.12
C GLN A 215 -16.43 -13.52 1.68
N THR A 216 -17.05 -14.63 1.28
CA THR A 216 -17.90 -14.68 0.10
C THR A 216 -19.28 -14.16 0.48
N LEU A 217 -19.60 -12.93 0.06
CA LEU A 217 -20.97 -12.41 0.22
C LEU A 217 -21.95 -13.38 -0.46
N LEU A 218 -22.82 -14.00 0.34
CA LEU A 218 -23.83 -14.95 -0.11
C LEU A 218 -24.66 -14.32 -1.24
N LYS A 219 -24.44 -14.77 -2.47
CA LYS A 219 -25.40 -14.59 -3.57
C LYS A 219 -26.25 -15.85 -3.66
N ASN A 220 -27.54 -15.72 -3.36
CA ASN A 220 -28.59 -16.70 -3.68
C ASN A 220 -28.53 -18.04 -2.94
N GLY A 221 -28.42 -18.05 -1.60
CA GLY A 221 -28.79 -19.23 -0.78
C GLY A 221 -27.91 -20.49 -0.95
N ASN A 222 -26.77 -20.40 -1.61
CA ASN A 222 -25.77 -21.47 -1.59
C ASN A 222 -25.03 -21.46 -0.25
N VAL A 223 -24.73 -22.65 0.28
CA VAL A 223 -23.89 -22.84 1.47
C VAL A 223 -22.58 -22.07 1.27
N SER A 224 -22.24 -21.19 2.22
CA SER A 224 -20.98 -20.45 2.23
C SER A 224 -19.82 -21.45 2.10
N SER A 225 -18.98 -21.25 1.07
CA SER A 225 -17.70 -21.93 0.93
C SER A 225 -16.58 -21.00 1.42
N ASP A 226 -16.80 -20.29 2.52
CA ASP A 226 -15.83 -19.35 3.03
C ASP A 226 -14.52 -20.09 3.38
N PRO A 227 -13.36 -19.45 3.13
CA PRO A 227 -12.09 -19.97 3.59
C PRO A 227 -12.13 -20.19 5.11
N ILE A 228 -11.66 -21.36 5.55
CA ILE A 228 -11.48 -21.71 6.96
C ILE A 228 -10.03 -21.52 7.39
N ALA A 229 -9.08 -21.70 6.47
CA ALA A 229 -7.66 -21.47 6.72
C ALA A 229 -7.00 -20.73 5.56
N HIS A 230 -6.05 -19.89 5.90
CA HIS A 230 -5.29 -19.04 4.99
C HIS A 230 -3.81 -19.37 5.11
N PHE A 231 -3.12 -19.49 3.98
CA PHE A 231 -1.68 -19.64 3.91
C PHE A 231 -1.12 -18.62 2.92
N ILE A 232 -0.21 -17.78 3.39
CA ILE A 232 0.52 -16.82 2.56
C ILE A 232 1.99 -17.21 2.59
N PHE A 233 2.46 -17.82 1.50
CA PHE A 233 3.86 -18.18 1.32
C PHE A 233 4.63 -16.97 0.80
N HIS A 234 5.69 -16.58 1.50
CA HIS A 234 6.58 -15.50 1.10
C HIS A 234 7.62 -16.04 0.12
N VAL A 235 7.50 -15.67 -1.16
CA VAL A 235 8.35 -16.20 -2.23
C VAL A 235 9.75 -15.56 -2.20
N ASN A 236 9.84 -14.33 -1.73
CA ASN A 236 11.08 -13.60 -1.51
C ASN A 236 11.04 -12.78 -0.22
N SER A 237 12.21 -12.34 0.24
CA SER A 237 12.30 -11.35 1.30
C SER A 237 12.09 -9.95 0.74
N VAL A 238 11.51 -9.08 1.57
CA VAL A 238 11.38 -7.65 1.29
C VAL A 238 12.36 -6.90 2.18
N ASP A 239 13.10 -5.96 1.61
CA ASP A 239 14.13 -5.22 2.34
C ASP A 239 13.50 -4.31 3.41
N SER A 240 12.37 -3.67 3.09
CA SER A 240 11.59 -2.87 4.03
C SER A 240 10.11 -2.79 3.61
N GLY A 241 9.21 -2.73 4.59
CA GLY A 241 7.75 -2.76 4.39
C GLY A 241 7.22 -4.14 3.98
N GLY A 242 6.00 -4.19 3.45
CA GLY A 242 5.41 -5.43 2.92
C GLY A 242 4.96 -6.47 3.95
N TYR A 243 4.86 -6.12 5.24
CA TYR A 243 4.35 -7.00 6.29
C TYR A 243 2.93 -7.47 6.00
N THR A 244 2.61 -8.70 6.38
CA THR A 244 1.22 -9.16 6.48
C THR A 244 0.74 -8.81 7.88
N VAL A 245 -0.25 -7.92 8.01
CA VAL A 245 -0.68 -7.36 9.29
C VAL A 245 -2.07 -7.86 9.67
N PHE A 246 -2.33 -7.97 10.96
CA PHE A 246 -3.63 -8.32 11.52
C PHE A 246 -4.09 -7.19 12.44
N PRO A 247 -4.67 -6.09 11.91
CA PRO A 247 -4.85 -4.87 12.69
C PRO A 247 -5.60 -5.03 14.01
N SER A 248 -6.65 -5.87 14.03
CA SER A 248 -7.44 -6.13 15.25
C SER A 248 -6.67 -6.87 16.34
N LEU A 249 -5.59 -7.55 15.95
CA LEU A 249 -4.66 -8.25 16.83
C LEU A 249 -3.33 -7.50 16.93
N GLY A 250 -3.19 -6.39 16.18
CA GLY A 250 -1.97 -5.78 15.61
C GLY A 250 -0.64 -6.49 15.85
N VAL A 251 -0.64 -7.72 15.38
CA VAL A 251 0.55 -8.48 15.07
C VAL A 251 0.87 -8.36 13.58
N ALA A 252 2.15 -8.54 13.25
CA ALA A 252 2.63 -8.42 11.88
C ALA A 252 3.60 -9.56 11.56
N ALA A 253 3.35 -10.26 10.46
CA ALA A 253 4.25 -11.26 9.91
C ALA A 253 5.19 -10.62 8.90
N LYS A 254 6.50 -10.77 9.13
CA LYS A 254 7.53 -10.26 8.21
C LYS A 254 7.62 -11.15 6.97
N PRO A 255 7.72 -10.58 5.75
CA PRO A 255 7.92 -11.37 4.54
C PRO A 255 9.37 -11.87 4.46
N ASP A 256 9.63 -13.04 5.01
CA ASP A 256 10.94 -13.70 4.90
C ASP A 256 10.91 -14.78 3.81
N LYS A 257 11.90 -14.78 2.92
CA LYS A 257 12.01 -15.71 1.80
C LYS A 257 11.82 -17.16 2.25
N GLY A 258 10.88 -17.85 1.61
CA GLY A 258 10.58 -19.25 1.87
C GLY A 258 9.83 -19.51 3.17
N SER A 259 9.37 -18.48 3.88
CA SER A 259 8.46 -18.62 5.03
C SER A 259 7.00 -18.68 4.60
N VAL A 260 6.12 -19.04 5.54
CA VAL A 260 4.68 -18.98 5.40
C VAL A 260 4.06 -18.43 6.67
N VAL A 261 3.13 -17.49 6.54
CA VAL A 261 2.20 -17.13 7.63
C VAL A 261 0.86 -17.80 7.35
N PHE A 262 0.27 -18.40 8.38
CA PHE A 262 -1.01 -19.07 8.25
C PHE A 262 -1.85 -18.96 9.52
N TRP A 263 -3.16 -18.99 9.34
CA TRP A 263 -4.14 -18.87 10.42
C TRP A 263 -5.47 -19.51 10.01
N TYR A 264 -6.33 -19.75 11.00
CA TYR A 264 -7.73 -20.08 10.79
C TYR A 264 -8.59 -18.84 10.94
N SER A 265 -9.58 -18.67 10.07
CA SER A 265 -10.46 -17.49 10.03
C SER A 265 -11.91 -17.82 10.41
N GLN A 266 -12.14 -18.98 11.05
CA GLN A 266 -13.46 -19.40 11.50
C GLN A 266 -13.45 -19.97 12.92
N TYR A 267 -14.58 -19.82 13.59
CA TYR A 267 -14.94 -20.59 14.77
C TYR A 267 -15.28 -22.04 14.39
N GLY A 268 -15.26 -22.96 15.36
CA GLY A 268 -15.55 -24.37 15.19
C GLY A 268 -17.01 -24.67 14.83
N ASP A 269 -17.89 -23.66 14.90
CA ASP A 269 -19.26 -23.68 14.41
C ASP A 269 -19.40 -23.14 12.96
N GLY A 270 -18.29 -22.73 12.33
CA GLY A 270 -18.23 -22.25 10.95
C GLY A 270 -18.48 -20.75 10.78
N ARG A 271 -18.75 -19.99 11.85
CA ARG A 271 -18.82 -18.52 11.75
C ARG A 271 -17.43 -17.94 11.49
N THR A 272 -17.35 -16.85 10.71
CA THR A 272 -16.09 -16.13 10.50
C THR A 272 -15.60 -15.48 11.79
N ASP A 273 -14.30 -15.56 12.05
CA ASP A 273 -13.63 -14.81 13.11
C ASP A 273 -13.15 -13.45 12.58
N SER A 274 -13.92 -12.39 12.85
CA SER A 274 -13.64 -11.03 12.38
C SER A 274 -12.35 -10.42 12.94
N SER A 275 -11.82 -10.98 14.04
CA SER A 275 -10.53 -10.56 14.60
C SER A 275 -9.34 -10.93 13.69
N THR A 276 -9.53 -11.90 12.78
CA THR A 276 -8.50 -12.33 11.81
C THR A 276 -8.43 -11.45 10.56
N ASN A 277 -9.06 -10.28 10.60
CA ASN A 277 -8.97 -9.27 9.57
C ASN A 277 -7.50 -8.97 9.26
N TYR A 278 -7.09 -9.14 8.00
CA TYR A 278 -5.69 -9.06 7.62
C TYR A 278 -5.47 -8.18 6.39
N GLY A 279 -4.30 -7.54 6.37
CA GLY A 279 -3.83 -6.65 5.32
C GLY A 279 -2.38 -6.95 4.91
N SER A 280 -1.89 -6.27 3.87
CA SER A 280 -0.47 -6.21 3.53
C SER A 280 -0.04 -4.76 3.57
N CYS A 281 0.97 -4.43 4.38
CA CYS A 281 1.59 -3.11 4.39
C CYS A 281 2.18 -2.76 3.02
N PRO A 282 2.29 -1.46 2.69
CA PRO A 282 3.05 -1.00 1.53
C PRO A 282 4.47 -1.55 1.53
N VAL A 283 4.94 -2.01 0.36
CA VAL A 283 6.36 -2.33 0.16
C VAL A 283 7.15 -1.03 0.08
N LEU A 284 8.15 -0.86 0.94
CA LEU A 284 8.98 0.33 0.93
C LEU A 284 10.21 0.17 0.05
N VAL A 285 10.80 -1.01 0.02
CA VAL A 285 12.06 -1.26 -0.70
C VAL A 285 12.00 -2.65 -1.30
N GLY A 286 12.21 -2.72 -2.62
CA GLY A 286 12.14 -3.96 -3.38
C GLY A 286 10.73 -4.24 -3.91
N GLN A 287 10.40 -5.53 -3.98
CA GLN A 287 9.11 -6.04 -4.47
C GLN A 287 8.73 -7.24 -3.59
N LYS A 288 7.47 -7.38 -3.20
CA LYS A 288 6.99 -8.57 -2.48
C LYS A 288 6.34 -9.54 -3.46
N TRP A 289 6.69 -10.82 -3.39
CA TRP A 289 6.00 -11.90 -4.10
C TRP A 289 5.43 -12.87 -3.08
N VAL A 290 4.16 -13.22 -3.27
CA VAL A 290 3.48 -14.20 -2.42
C VAL A 290 2.77 -15.25 -3.25
N ALA A 291 2.64 -16.44 -2.67
CA ALA A 291 1.72 -17.46 -3.13
C ALA A 291 0.63 -17.65 -2.06
N ASN A 292 -0.59 -17.27 -2.38
CA ASN A 292 -1.76 -17.35 -1.51
C ASN A 292 -2.48 -18.68 -1.74
N LYS A 293 -2.84 -19.34 -0.63
CA LYS A 293 -3.69 -20.52 -0.64
C LYS A 293 -4.81 -20.37 0.39
N TRP A 294 -6.04 -20.50 -0.08
CA TRP A 294 -7.23 -20.58 0.74
C TRP A 294 -7.72 -22.01 0.82
N ILE A 295 -7.92 -22.52 2.02
CA ILE A 295 -8.61 -23.79 2.25
C ILE A 295 -10.07 -23.46 2.56
N ARG A 296 -10.99 -24.02 1.78
CA ARG A 296 -12.43 -23.81 1.99
C ARG A 296 -13.02 -24.86 2.92
N SER A 297 -14.06 -24.49 3.66
CA SER A 297 -14.75 -25.37 4.62
C SER A 297 -15.21 -26.70 4.00
N ASN A 298 -15.71 -26.67 2.75
CA ASN A 298 -16.16 -27.86 2.04
C ASN A 298 -15.04 -28.87 1.72
N ALA A 299 -13.79 -28.41 1.56
CA ALA A 299 -12.66 -29.29 1.28
C ALA A 299 -12.30 -30.18 2.47
N ILE A 300 -12.62 -29.72 3.69
CA ILE A 300 -12.19 -30.36 4.94
C ILE A 300 -13.35 -30.80 5.83
N LEU A 301 -14.58 -30.81 5.29
CA LEU A 301 -15.82 -31.16 6.00
C LEU A 301 -15.75 -32.49 6.77
N PHE A 302 -15.01 -33.47 6.25
CA PHE A 302 -14.86 -34.80 6.85
C PHE A 302 -13.53 -35.03 7.57
N GLU A 303 -12.63 -34.05 7.52
CA GLU A 303 -11.30 -34.12 8.14
C GLU A 303 -11.26 -33.33 9.45
N GLN A 304 -12.00 -32.23 9.53
CA GLN A 304 -12.11 -31.40 10.73
C GLN A 304 -13.40 -31.72 11.50
N LYS A 305 -13.26 -32.11 12.77
CA LYS A 305 -14.42 -32.29 13.66
C LYS A 305 -14.93 -30.93 14.12
N CYS A 306 -16.25 -30.76 14.16
CA CYS A 306 -16.86 -29.57 14.76
C CYS A 306 -16.47 -29.46 16.23
N GLY A 307 -16.30 -28.22 16.71
CA GLY A 307 -16.08 -27.95 18.13
C GLY A 307 -17.30 -28.40 18.95
N LEU A 308 -17.05 -28.95 20.13
CA LEU A 308 -18.14 -29.29 21.08
C LEU A 308 -18.51 -28.10 21.96
N ILE A 309 -17.71 -27.03 21.92
CA ILE A 309 -17.86 -25.82 22.74
C ILE A 309 -18.33 -24.67 21.84
N PRO A 310 -19.44 -23.99 22.18
CA PRO A 310 -19.88 -22.79 21.48
C PRO A 310 -18.78 -21.72 21.46
N ASN A 311 -18.61 -21.00 20.35
CA ASN A 311 -17.59 -19.95 20.16
C ASN A 311 -16.13 -20.44 20.27
N GLU A 312 -15.87 -21.75 20.23
CA GLU A 312 -14.50 -22.26 20.19
C GLU A 312 -13.85 -21.89 18.85
N ARG A 313 -12.69 -21.25 18.86
CA ARG A 313 -11.94 -20.92 17.63
C ARG A 313 -11.34 -22.18 17.01
N CYS A 314 -11.28 -22.24 15.67
CA CYS A 314 -10.41 -23.23 15.02
C CYS A 314 -8.95 -22.94 15.41
N ARG A 315 -8.23 -23.96 15.90
CA ARG A 315 -6.86 -23.82 16.37
C ARG A 315 -5.89 -24.67 15.58
N PHE A 316 -4.63 -24.23 15.58
CA PHE A 316 -3.55 -25.04 15.07
C PHE A 316 -3.39 -26.30 15.94
N PRO A 317 -3.20 -27.50 15.36
CA PRO A 317 -3.00 -28.72 16.14
C PRO A 317 -1.66 -28.68 16.89
N VAL A 318 -1.62 -28.06 18.06
CA VAL A 318 -0.46 -28.09 18.94
C VAL A 318 -0.50 -29.36 19.79
N ASN A 319 0.64 -30.03 19.98
CA ASN A 319 0.76 -31.08 20.98
C ASN A 319 0.65 -30.44 22.38
N SER A 320 -0.55 -30.47 22.96
CA SER A 320 -0.97 -29.77 24.18
C SER A 320 -0.13 -30.03 25.44
N LYS A 321 0.81 -30.98 25.39
CA LYS A 321 1.64 -31.36 26.53
C LYS A 321 2.72 -30.34 26.90
N TYR A 322 3.00 -29.35 26.05
CA TYR A 322 4.13 -28.42 26.25
C TYR A 322 3.75 -26.93 26.23
N LEU A 323 2.49 -26.59 25.94
CA LEU A 323 2.12 -25.21 25.62
C LEU A 323 0.76 -24.88 26.25
N PRO A 324 0.71 -23.97 27.23
CA PRO A 324 -0.55 -23.57 27.81
C PRO A 324 -1.42 -22.91 26.73
N ILE A 325 -2.68 -23.30 26.71
CA ILE A 325 -3.72 -22.64 25.91
C ILE A 325 -4.17 -21.46 26.76
N PRO A 326 -4.09 -20.21 26.26
CA PRO A 326 -4.62 -19.06 26.98
C PRO A 326 -6.07 -19.36 27.37
N LYS A 327 -6.45 -19.14 28.63
CA LYS A 327 -7.85 -19.24 29.03
C LYS A 327 -8.62 -18.22 28.18
N ILE A 328 -9.53 -18.71 27.35
CA ILE A 328 -10.45 -17.86 26.63
C ILE A 328 -11.26 -17.13 27.70
N VAL A 329 -11.00 -15.84 27.91
CA VAL A 329 -11.96 -14.98 28.58
C VAL A 329 -13.13 -14.94 27.62
N THR A 330 -14.16 -15.72 27.93
CA THR A 330 -15.44 -15.61 27.26
C THR A 330 -16.06 -14.32 27.77
N ASP A 331 -15.66 -13.19 27.18
CA ASP A 331 -16.47 -11.99 27.31
C ASP A 331 -17.75 -12.27 26.53
N ALA A 332 -18.78 -12.60 27.32
CA ALA A 332 -20.15 -12.51 26.88
C ALA A 332 -20.38 -11.09 26.37
N ASP A 333 -21.00 -10.99 25.20
CA ASP A 333 -21.57 -9.75 24.65
C ASP A 333 -20.57 -8.65 24.23
N GLU A 334 -19.47 -9.00 23.55
CA GLU A 334 -18.87 -8.01 22.64
C GLU A 334 -19.81 -7.81 21.46
N ALA A 335 -20.49 -6.66 21.46
CA ALA A 335 -21.26 -6.17 20.34
C ALA A 335 -20.44 -6.30 19.06
N GLU A 336 -21.02 -6.89 18.01
CA GLU A 336 -20.45 -6.89 16.67
C GLU A 336 -19.94 -5.47 16.40
N PRO A 337 -18.63 -5.25 16.15
CA PRO A 337 -18.19 -3.97 15.65
C PRO A 337 -18.89 -3.83 14.31
N THR A 338 -19.95 -3.02 14.27
CA THR A 338 -20.70 -2.77 13.05
C THR A 338 -19.67 -2.31 12.03
N ALA A 339 -19.45 -3.11 10.99
CA ALA A 339 -18.56 -2.83 9.88
C ALA A 339 -19.14 -1.72 8.98
N ASN A 340 -19.57 -0.63 9.61
CA ASN A 340 -20.08 0.59 9.00
C ASN A 340 -19.04 1.72 9.09
N GLY A 341 -17.75 1.38 9.26
CA GLY A 341 -16.70 2.25 8.78
C GLY A 341 -16.78 2.24 7.27
N ASP A 342 -17.38 3.28 6.68
CA ASP A 342 -17.47 3.45 5.24
C ASP A 342 -16.08 3.20 4.62
N PRO A 343 -15.87 2.10 3.86
CA PRO A 343 -14.61 1.88 3.15
C PRO A 343 -14.40 2.95 2.07
N GLY A 344 -15.38 3.83 1.86
CA GLY A 344 -15.53 4.74 0.75
C GLY A 344 -14.36 5.68 0.50
N ILE A 345 -13.53 6.01 1.49
CA ILE A 345 -12.36 6.86 1.26
C ILE A 345 -11.18 6.05 0.70
N LEU A 346 -10.93 4.83 1.17
CA LEU A 346 -9.78 4.01 0.73
C LEU A 346 -10.11 3.08 -0.45
N ALA A 347 -11.39 2.69 -0.61
CA ALA A 347 -11.85 1.81 -1.69
C ALA A 347 -12.06 2.53 -3.04
N LYS A 348 -11.93 3.85 -3.08
CA LYS A 348 -12.20 4.68 -4.26
C LYS A 348 -11.02 4.74 -5.24
N TYR A 349 -9.79 4.58 -4.75
CA TYR A 349 -8.58 4.85 -5.53
C TYR A 349 -7.97 3.56 -6.10
N SER A 350 -8.29 3.28 -7.37
CA SER A 350 -7.69 2.18 -8.14
C SER A 350 -6.44 2.68 -8.87
N TYR A 351 -5.32 2.00 -8.67
CA TYR A 351 -4.04 2.33 -9.31
C TYR A 351 -3.85 1.57 -10.63
N MET A 352 -2.99 2.13 -11.49
CA MET A 352 -2.44 1.39 -12.61
C MET A 352 -1.68 0.17 -12.11
N SER A 353 -1.97 -1.00 -12.69
CA SER A 353 -1.22 -2.21 -12.36
C SER A 353 0.24 -2.10 -12.82
N PRO A 354 1.18 -2.83 -12.23
CA PRO A 354 2.57 -2.83 -12.69
C PRO A 354 2.69 -3.20 -14.17
N ARG A 355 1.83 -4.09 -14.69
CA ARG A 355 1.71 -4.36 -16.14
C ARG A 355 1.36 -3.12 -16.94
N ALA A 356 0.38 -2.34 -16.51
CA ALA A 356 -0.02 -1.11 -17.17
C ALA A 356 1.09 -0.05 -17.11
N LEU A 357 1.78 0.07 -15.96
CA LEU A 357 2.95 0.94 -15.81
C LEU A 357 4.10 0.53 -16.73
N ARG A 358 4.42 -0.77 -16.85
CA ARG A 358 5.43 -1.27 -17.81
C ARG A 358 5.08 -0.90 -19.25
N SER A 359 3.82 -1.05 -19.63
CA SER A 359 3.33 -0.62 -20.96
C SER A 359 3.47 0.89 -21.17
N LEU A 360 3.17 1.71 -20.16
CA LEU A 360 3.34 3.16 -20.23
C LEU A 360 4.81 3.58 -20.32
N VAL A 361 5.71 2.94 -19.58
CA VAL A 361 7.16 3.20 -19.68
C VAL A 361 7.63 2.94 -21.10
N GLN A 362 7.32 1.76 -21.64
CA GLN A 362 7.72 1.37 -22.99
C GLN A 362 7.15 2.32 -24.04
N LEU A 363 5.92 2.77 -23.82
CA LEU A 363 5.27 3.72 -24.69
C LEU A 363 5.94 5.10 -24.63
N GLU A 364 6.21 5.61 -23.44
CA GLU A 364 6.86 6.90 -23.25
C GLU A 364 8.22 6.93 -23.94
N TRP A 365 8.97 5.83 -23.82
CA TRP A 365 10.26 5.64 -24.47
C TRP A 365 10.18 5.65 -26.00
N ASN A 366 9.07 5.19 -26.57
CA ASN A 366 8.84 5.24 -28.02
C ASN A 366 8.47 6.65 -28.51
N ILE A 367 7.75 7.45 -27.72
CA ILE A 367 7.33 8.80 -28.13
C ILE A 367 8.38 9.86 -27.85
N TYR A 368 9.14 9.70 -26.78
CA TYR A 368 10.06 10.72 -26.31
C TYR A 368 11.05 11.19 -27.40
N PRO A 369 11.74 10.30 -28.16
CA PRO A 369 12.65 10.72 -29.22
C PRO A 369 11.95 11.51 -30.33
N ILE A 370 10.69 11.17 -30.62
CA ILE A 370 9.87 11.83 -31.63
C ILE A 370 9.58 13.27 -31.17
N ILE A 371 9.07 13.43 -29.94
CA ILE A 371 8.74 14.74 -29.35
C ILE A 371 10.00 15.61 -29.29
N LYS A 372 11.11 15.08 -28.78
CA LYS A 372 12.40 15.78 -28.67
C LYS A 372 12.90 16.27 -30.02
N HIS A 373 12.90 15.41 -31.03
CA HIS A 373 13.36 15.75 -32.38
C HIS A 373 12.57 16.93 -32.95
N PHE A 374 11.24 16.91 -32.81
CA PHE A 374 10.41 18.01 -33.30
C PHE A 374 10.65 19.31 -32.54
N TYR A 375 10.66 19.28 -31.21
CA TYR A 375 10.90 20.48 -30.39
C TYR A 375 12.22 21.16 -30.78
N ILE A 376 13.32 20.39 -30.87
CA ILE A 376 14.64 20.92 -31.26
C ILE A 376 14.61 21.47 -32.70
N LYS A 377 13.99 20.74 -33.63
CA LYS A 377 13.93 21.16 -35.04
C LYS A 377 13.26 22.54 -35.19
N TYR A 378 12.10 22.75 -34.58
CA TYR A 378 11.38 24.04 -34.69
C TYR A 378 12.05 25.14 -33.88
N ARG A 379 12.56 24.83 -32.69
CA ARG A 379 13.32 25.79 -31.87
C ARG A 379 14.59 26.29 -32.58
N ASN A 380 15.21 25.45 -33.40
CA ASN A 380 16.38 25.86 -34.20
C ASN A 380 16.00 26.72 -35.40
N GLN A 381 14.77 26.58 -35.93
CA GLN A 381 14.26 27.41 -37.02
C GLN A 381 13.89 28.83 -36.57
N THR A 382 13.58 29.03 -35.28
CA THR A 382 13.40 30.36 -34.69
C THR A 382 14.74 30.98 -34.30
N LYS A 383 14.91 32.30 -34.49
CA LYS A 383 16.16 33.05 -34.22
C LYS A 383 15.94 34.16 -33.19
N GLY A 384 16.94 34.44 -32.36
CA GLY A 384 16.93 35.58 -31.43
C GLY A 384 15.81 35.53 -30.39
N THR A 385 15.20 36.68 -30.10
CA THR A 385 14.10 36.86 -29.12
C THR A 385 12.88 35.97 -29.38
N PHE A 386 12.65 35.55 -30.63
CA PHE A 386 11.59 34.60 -30.98
C PHE A 386 11.81 33.19 -30.44
N ARG A 387 13.03 32.83 -30.01
CA ARG A 387 13.28 31.54 -29.33
C ARG A 387 12.70 31.52 -27.92
N GLU A 388 12.88 32.59 -27.16
CA GLU A 388 12.29 32.71 -25.82
C GLU A 388 10.76 32.75 -25.89
N GLU A 389 10.22 33.45 -26.89
CA GLU A 389 8.77 33.45 -27.13
C GLU A 389 8.26 32.04 -27.52
N PHE A 390 8.99 31.31 -28.37
CA PHE A 390 8.67 29.92 -28.69
C PHE A 390 8.72 29.02 -27.45
N ASP A 391 9.76 29.15 -26.64
CA ASP A 391 9.93 28.37 -25.41
C ASP A 391 8.81 28.68 -24.41
N ASN A 392 8.40 29.95 -24.28
CA ASN A 392 7.26 30.35 -23.44
C ASN A 392 5.92 29.81 -23.98
N GLN A 393 5.71 29.84 -25.29
CA GLN A 393 4.50 29.27 -25.92
C GLN A 393 4.44 27.74 -25.80
N ASN A 394 5.60 27.07 -25.71
CA ASN A 394 5.73 25.61 -25.62
C ASN A 394 6.31 25.15 -24.28
N LYS A 395 6.09 25.94 -23.21
CA LYS A 395 6.68 25.71 -21.89
C LYS A 395 6.41 24.29 -21.38
N ASP A 396 5.20 23.78 -21.57
CA ASP A 396 4.82 22.43 -21.13
C ASP A 396 5.65 21.33 -21.83
N VAL A 397 5.94 21.48 -23.14
CA VAL A 397 6.76 20.50 -23.88
C VAL A 397 8.20 20.53 -23.40
N LYS A 398 8.75 21.74 -23.20
CA LYS A 398 10.09 21.91 -22.65
C LYS A 398 10.20 21.26 -21.27
N MET A 399 9.25 21.56 -20.38
CA MET A 399 9.19 20.98 -19.05
C MET A 399 9.02 19.46 -19.07
N TYR A 400 8.20 18.90 -19.98
CA TYR A 400 8.07 17.46 -20.15
C TYR A 400 9.41 16.80 -20.51
N LEU A 401 10.13 17.37 -21.49
CA LEU A 401 11.42 16.84 -21.94
C LEU A 401 12.45 16.86 -20.80
N GLU A 402 12.57 17.99 -20.10
CA GLU A 402 13.49 18.13 -18.96
C GLU A 402 13.10 17.19 -17.80
N ASN A 403 11.80 17.07 -17.52
CA ASN A 403 11.27 16.18 -16.48
C ASN A 403 11.59 14.72 -16.80
N PHE A 404 11.37 14.28 -18.05
CA PHE A 404 11.67 12.93 -18.51
C PHE A 404 13.17 12.63 -18.45
N GLU A 405 14.02 13.48 -19.03
CA GLU A 405 15.47 13.28 -19.05
C GLU A 405 16.06 13.17 -17.66
N LYS A 406 15.68 14.08 -16.75
CA LYS A 406 16.16 14.07 -15.36
C LYS A 406 15.71 12.80 -14.64
N CYS A 407 14.43 12.44 -14.75
CA CYS A 407 13.88 11.24 -14.10
C CYS A 407 14.55 9.97 -14.62
N THR A 408 14.70 9.83 -15.94
CA THR A 408 15.25 8.61 -16.54
C THR A 408 16.76 8.49 -16.31
N THR A 409 17.51 9.58 -16.45
CA THR A 409 18.96 9.58 -16.19
C THR A 409 19.25 9.22 -14.75
N ASN A 410 18.49 9.73 -13.78
CA ASN A 410 18.76 9.40 -12.39
C ASN A 410 18.40 7.95 -12.02
N VAL A 411 17.33 7.39 -12.59
CA VAL A 411 16.93 6.00 -12.28
C VAL A 411 17.81 4.97 -13.01
N LEU A 412 18.22 5.27 -14.24
CA LEU A 412 18.94 4.33 -15.11
C LEU A 412 20.44 4.62 -15.23
N GLY A 413 20.92 5.76 -14.76
CA GLY A 413 22.31 6.22 -14.92
C GLY A 413 22.63 6.80 -16.30
N SER A 414 21.93 6.38 -17.36
CA SER A 414 22.07 6.92 -18.72
C SER A 414 20.77 6.79 -19.52
N MET A 415 20.58 7.72 -20.47
CA MET A 415 19.51 7.67 -21.47
C MET A 415 19.71 6.55 -22.51
N ASP A 416 20.92 6.00 -22.67
CA ASP A 416 21.21 4.93 -23.63
C ASP A 416 20.45 3.63 -23.32
N HIS A 417 20.06 3.43 -22.06
CA HIS A 417 19.29 2.27 -21.63
C HIS A 417 17.90 2.22 -22.27
N ILE A 418 17.31 3.38 -22.60
CA ILE A 418 16.02 3.49 -23.26
C ILE A 418 16.05 2.84 -24.65
N LEU A 419 17.19 2.91 -25.35
CA LEU A 419 17.38 2.34 -26.68
C LEU A 419 17.47 0.82 -26.68
N ARG A 420 17.78 0.21 -25.52
CA ARG A 420 17.95 -1.24 -25.38
C ARG A 420 16.64 -1.96 -25.07
N THR A 421 15.63 -1.23 -24.59
CA THR A 421 14.28 -1.75 -24.27
C THR A 421 14.30 -3.07 -23.49
N ASP A 422 15.26 -3.25 -22.59
CA ASP A 422 15.36 -4.51 -21.84
C ASP A 422 14.35 -4.54 -20.70
N THR A 423 13.72 -5.69 -20.49
CA THR A 423 12.60 -5.86 -19.56
C THR A 423 12.95 -5.46 -18.11
N LYS A 424 14.21 -5.68 -17.69
CA LYS A 424 14.68 -5.33 -16.34
C LYS A 424 14.70 -3.81 -16.12
N THR A 425 15.16 -3.06 -17.12
CA THR A 425 15.18 -1.59 -17.06
C THR A 425 13.76 -1.02 -17.04
N VAL A 426 12.84 -1.58 -17.83
CA VAL A 426 11.42 -1.19 -17.81
C VAL A 426 10.79 -1.48 -16.45
N GLU A 427 11.04 -2.66 -15.88
CA GLU A 427 10.59 -3.03 -14.54
C GLU A 427 11.12 -2.07 -13.47
N LYS A 428 12.41 -1.69 -13.53
CA LYS A 428 13.02 -0.78 -12.56
C LYS A 428 12.31 0.58 -12.51
N VAL A 429 11.89 1.11 -13.65
CA VAL A 429 11.15 2.38 -13.71
C VAL A 429 9.69 2.18 -13.26
N ALA A 430 9.03 1.14 -13.75
CA ALA A 430 7.61 0.88 -13.45
C ALA A 430 7.37 0.56 -11.96
N LEU A 431 8.34 -0.07 -11.29
CA LEU A 431 8.25 -0.47 -9.88
C LEU A 431 8.82 0.58 -8.91
N ASN A 432 9.32 1.72 -9.40
CA ASN A 432 9.80 2.82 -8.56
C ASN A 432 8.66 3.81 -8.32
N LEU A 433 8.27 4.05 -7.06
CA LEU A 433 7.11 4.88 -6.72
C LEU A 433 7.17 6.30 -7.28
N LEU A 434 8.28 7.00 -7.06
CA LEU A 434 8.38 8.40 -7.50
C LEU A 434 8.53 8.48 -9.02
N ALA A 435 9.17 7.48 -9.64
CA ALA A 435 9.24 7.38 -11.10
C ALA A 435 7.86 7.11 -11.72
N SER A 436 7.06 6.22 -11.12
CA SER A 436 5.73 5.86 -11.60
C SER A 436 4.73 6.99 -11.35
N TYR A 437 4.80 7.68 -10.21
CA TYR A 437 4.08 8.92 -9.97
C TYR A 437 4.37 9.94 -11.07
N ARG A 438 5.65 10.28 -11.31
CA ARG A 438 6.02 11.25 -12.35
C ARG A 438 5.67 10.78 -13.76
N LEU A 439 5.70 9.48 -14.04
CA LEU A 439 5.21 8.91 -15.30
C LEU A 439 3.73 9.23 -15.50
N VAL A 440 2.89 8.95 -14.51
CA VAL A 440 1.45 9.27 -14.56
C VAL A 440 1.25 10.79 -14.68
N THR A 441 1.97 11.61 -13.91
CA THR A 441 1.95 13.08 -14.02
C THR A 441 2.28 13.55 -15.44
N ARG A 442 3.30 12.97 -16.07
CA ARG A 442 3.69 13.30 -17.46
C ARG A 442 2.58 13.03 -18.46
N PHE A 443 1.91 11.88 -18.36
CA PHE A 443 0.79 11.58 -19.25
C PHE A 443 -0.42 12.49 -19.00
N MET A 444 -0.77 12.75 -17.74
CA MET A 444 -1.96 13.50 -17.35
C MET A 444 -1.83 15.00 -17.59
N TYR A 445 -0.70 15.61 -17.21
CA TYR A 445 -0.55 17.06 -17.24
C TYR A 445 0.17 17.59 -18.46
N TYR A 446 1.08 16.81 -19.04
CA TYR A 446 1.89 17.30 -20.16
C TYR A 446 1.38 16.75 -21.48
N ILE A 447 1.24 15.42 -21.59
CA ILE A 447 0.85 14.78 -22.83
C ILE A 447 -0.62 15.07 -23.13
N GLN A 448 -1.54 14.85 -22.19
CA GLN A 448 -2.97 15.05 -22.41
C GLN A 448 -3.34 16.52 -22.68
N THR A 449 -2.82 17.46 -21.90
CA THR A 449 -3.06 18.90 -22.13
C THR A 449 -2.52 19.34 -23.49
N TRP A 450 -1.39 18.78 -23.93
CA TRP A 450 -0.82 19.05 -25.25
C TRP A 450 -1.71 18.55 -26.39
N VAL A 451 -2.34 17.37 -26.25
CA VAL A 451 -3.33 16.87 -27.23
C VAL A 451 -4.52 17.81 -27.37
N GLN A 452 -4.97 18.39 -26.25
CA GLN A 452 -6.18 19.20 -26.20
C GLN A 452 -5.95 20.66 -26.59
N LYS A 453 -4.71 21.17 -26.50
CA LYS A 453 -4.39 22.56 -26.88
C LYS A 453 -4.51 22.77 -28.40
N LYS A 454 -5.44 23.65 -28.80
CA LYS A 454 -5.68 24.04 -30.20
C LYS A 454 -4.53 24.83 -30.85
N SER A 455 -3.52 25.28 -30.09
CA SER A 455 -2.51 26.25 -30.54
C SER A 455 -1.36 25.68 -31.38
N PHE A 456 -1.36 24.38 -31.70
CA PHE A 456 -0.33 23.82 -32.58
C PHE A 456 -0.58 24.20 -34.04
N ARG A 457 0.23 25.12 -34.59
CA ARG A 457 0.08 25.64 -35.97
C ARG A 457 0.51 24.63 -37.05
N ASP A 458 1.26 23.58 -36.71
CA ASP A 458 1.67 22.55 -37.67
C ASP A 458 0.67 21.38 -37.71
N ASN A 459 -0.23 21.43 -38.69
CA ASN A 459 -1.26 20.40 -38.92
C ASN A 459 -0.68 19.00 -39.12
N LYS A 460 0.57 18.85 -39.62
CA LYS A 460 1.15 17.54 -39.94
C LYS A 460 1.68 16.84 -38.68
N LEU A 461 2.32 17.59 -37.78
CA LEU A 461 2.76 17.06 -36.48
C LEU A 461 1.56 16.75 -35.59
N LYS A 462 0.59 17.69 -35.51
CA LYS A 462 -0.66 17.50 -34.78
C LYS A 462 -1.37 16.23 -35.23
N THR A 463 -1.50 16.00 -36.54
CA THR A 463 -2.13 14.78 -37.06
C THR A 463 -1.37 13.52 -36.68
N LYS A 464 -0.02 13.51 -36.78
CA LYS A 464 0.81 12.33 -36.50
C LYS A 464 0.85 11.98 -35.00
N LEU A 465 0.89 12.99 -34.14
CA LEU A 465 0.79 12.82 -32.68
C LEU A 465 -0.62 12.47 -32.23
N SER A 466 -1.66 13.13 -32.77
CA SER A 466 -3.05 12.78 -32.47
C SER A 466 -3.38 11.36 -32.93
N SER A 467 -2.91 10.91 -34.09
CA SER A 467 -3.11 9.51 -34.53
C SER A 467 -2.33 8.52 -33.66
N PHE A 468 -1.10 8.86 -33.27
CA PHE A 468 -0.31 8.04 -32.37
C PHE A 468 -0.96 7.96 -30.98
N LEU A 469 -1.37 9.07 -30.41
CA LEU A 469 -2.01 9.13 -29.10
C LEU A 469 -3.41 8.49 -29.12
N ALA A 470 -4.18 8.61 -30.21
CA ALA A 470 -5.40 7.83 -30.39
C ALA A 470 -5.11 6.32 -30.41
N THR A 471 -3.99 5.90 -31.00
CA THR A 471 -3.54 4.51 -30.98
C THR A 471 -3.13 4.08 -29.57
N VAL A 472 -2.44 4.94 -28.82
CA VAL A 472 -2.09 4.71 -27.39
C VAL A 472 -3.33 4.52 -26.53
N TYR A 473 -4.25 5.48 -26.58
CA TYR A 473 -5.44 5.47 -25.74
C TYR A 473 -6.38 4.30 -26.11
N ASN A 474 -6.39 3.86 -27.37
CA ASN A 474 -7.11 2.66 -27.80
C ASN A 474 -6.42 1.33 -27.42
N ILE A 475 -5.09 1.33 -27.21
CA ILE A 475 -4.33 0.10 -26.91
C ILE A 475 -4.23 -0.17 -25.40
N SER A 476 -4.11 0.88 -24.57
CA SER A 476 -3.81 0.70 -23.15
C SER A 476 -4.85 1.22 -22.17
N ASP A 477 -5.92 1.91 -22.61
CA ASP A 477 -6.71 2.82 -21.77
C ASP A 477 -5.75 3.73 -20.97
N GLY A 478 -5.24 4.78 -21.60
CA GLY A 478 -4.26 5.69 -20.98
C GLY A 478 -4.69 6.19 -19.59
N PRO A 479 -3.76 6.71 -18.75
CA PRO A 479 -4.08 7.05 -17.37
C PRO A 479 -5.24 8.03 -17.27
N THR A 480 -6.05 7.84 -16.23
CA THR A 480 -7.21 8.67 -15.89
C THR A 480 -6.91 9.57 -14.69
N GLU A 481 -7.82 10.50 -14.39
CA GLU A 481 -7.73 11.33 -13.18
C GLU A 481 -7.69 10.48 -11.90
N ASN A 482 -8.45 9.38 -11.87
CA ASN A 482 -8.41 8.43 -10.77
C ASN A 482 -7.02 7.78 -10.60
N ASP A 483 -6.32 7.47 -11.70
CA ASP A 483 -4.97 6.90 -11.64
C ASP A 483 -3.95 7.92 -11.12
N PHE A 484 -4.18 9.21 -11.38
CA PHE A 484 -3.35 10.29 -10.87
C PHE A 484 -3.59 10.55 -9.37
N GLU A 485 -4.85 10.64 -8.95
CA GLU A 485 -5.24 10.72 -7.55
C GLU A 485 -4.72 9.53 -6.75
N ALA A 486 -4.86 8.34 -7.34
CA ALA A 486 -4.21 7.14 -6.86
C ALA A 486 -2.70 7.39 -6.71
N ALA A 487 -1.96 7.69 -7.77
CA ALA A 487 -0.50 7.89 -7.67
C ALA A 487 -0.08 8.86 -6.54
N MET A 488 -0.83 9.96 -6.33
CA MET A 488 -0.64 10.86 -5.17
C MET A 488 -0.93 10.19 -3.84
N PHE A 489 -2.05 9.48 -3.72
CA PHE A 489 -2.41 8.73 -2.52
C PHE A 489 -1.32 7.73 -2.13
N ALA A 490 -0.54 7.14 -3.04
CA ALA A 490 0.49 6.15 -2.66
C ALA A 490 1.68 6.82 -2.01
N VAL A 491 2.06 7.99 -2.53
CA VAL A 491 3.10 8.82 -1.92
C VAL A 491 2.65 9.25 -0.52
N LEU A 492 1.41 9.71 -0.38
CA LEU A 492 0.83 10.09 0.91
C LEU A 492 0.71 8.92 1.88
N ASN A 493 0.28 7.76 1.41
CA ASN A 493 0.08 6.60 2.25
C ASN A 493 1.42 6.09 2.80
N ILE A 494 2.46 6.05 1.97
CA ILE A 494 3.81 5.71 2.45
C ILE A 494 4.35 6.77 3.39
N GLN A 495 4.21 8.05 3.06
CA GLN A 495 4.60 9.14 3.94
C GLN A 495 3.95 9.00 5.31
N TYR A 496 2.64 8.74 5.34
CA TYR A 496 1.85 8.65 6.55
C TYR A 496 2.17 7.39 7.36
N ILE A 497 2.06 6.20 6.75
CA ILE A 497 2.29 4.90 7.41
C ILE A 497 3.70 4.81 7.98
N HIS A 498 4.68 5.36 7.27
CA HIS A 498 6.09 5.25 7.65
C HIS A 498 6.67 6.53 8.24
N ASN A 499 5.83 7.54 8.48
CA ASN A 499 6.22 8.81 9.07
C ASN A 499 7.46 9.44 8.40
N LEU A 500 7.45 9.51 7.08
CA LEU A 500 8.58 10.04 6.32
C LEU A 500 8.51 11.57 6.24
N ASP A 501 9.68 12.22 6.32
CA ASP A 501 9.78 13.66 6.08
C ASP A 501 9.47 13.96 4.61
N VAL A 502 8.59 14.95 4.37
CA VAL A 502 8.28 15.45 3.03
C VAL A 502 9.58 15.85 2.31
N LYS A 503 10.51 16.47 3.02
CA LYS A 503 11.80 16.88 2.48
C LYS A 503 12.59 15.71 1.91
N ASP A 504 12.59 14.57 2.60
CA ASP A 504 13.30 13.38 2.15
C ASP A 504 12.65 12.83 0.88
N ILE A 505 11.31 12.70 0.88
CA ILE A 505 10.56 12.23 -0.29
C ILE A 505 10.81 13.14 -1.49
N VAL A 506 10.77 14.46 -1.31
CA VAL A 506 11.04 15.46 -2.35
C VAL A 506 12.44 15.32 -2.91
N ASN A 507 13.42 15.01 -2.07
CA ASN A 507 14.80 14.73 -2.49
C ASN A 507 15.03 13.31 -3.02
N GLY A 508 13.96 12.52 -3.15
CA GLY A 508 14.00 11.17 -3.68
C GLY A 508 14.43 10.09 -2.70
N ILE A 509 14.46 10.41 -1.40
CA ILE A 509 14.78 9.49 -0.32
C ILE A 509 13.46 9.01 0.31
N VAL A 510 13.17 7.71 0.19
CA VAL A 510 11.96 7.11 0.77
C VAL A 510 12.40 6.00 1.71
N ALA A 511 12.11 6.15 3.00
CA ALA A 511 12.55 5.23 4.06
C ALA A 511 14.07 4.94 4.03
N GLY A 512 14.88 5.99 3.82
CA GLY A 512 16.34 5.89 3.73
C GLY A 512 16.88 5.36 2.39
N VAL A 513 16.01 4.96 1.46
CA VAL A 513 16.41 4.48 0.13
C VAL A 513 16.31 5.59 -0.90
N ASN A 514 17.42 5.80 -1.61
CA ASN A 514 17.46 6.73 -2.73
C ASN A 514 16.80 6.10 -3.96
N THR A 515 15.64 6.62 -4.32
CA THR A 515 14.87 6.23 -5.50
C THR A 515 15.49 6.77 -6.80
N GLY A 516 16.41 7.73 -6.72
CA GLY A 516 16.94 8.50 -7.85
C GLY A 516 15.99 9.59 -8.36
N VAL A 517 14.74 9.64 -7.91
CA VAL A 517 13.74 10.57 -8.46
C VAL A 517 13.41 11.65 -7.45
N THR A 518 13.73 12.91 -7.77
CA THR A 518 13.30 14.06 -6.98
C THR A 518 11.92 14.53 -7.41
N LEU A 519 11.20 15.24 -6.56
CA LEU A 519 9.94 15.93 -6.91
C LEU A 519 10.21 17.41 -7.19
N ASN A 520 9.43 18.00 -8.09
CA ASN A 520 9.49 19.42 -8.44
C ASN A 520 8.42 20.23 -7.67
N ALA A 521 8.41 21.56 -7.82
CA ALA A 521 7.46 22.43 -7.13
C ALA A 521 5.99 22.08 -7.43
N ARG A 522 5.68 21.76 -8.70
CA ARG A 522 4.34 21.33 -9.13
C ARG A 522 3.93 19.98 -8.54
N ASP A 523 4.85 19.02 -8.47
CA ASP A 523 4.61 17.71 -7.84
C ASP A 523 4.21 17.92 -6.36
N CYS A 524 4.98 18.73 -5.63
CA CYS A 524 4.70 19.07 -4.23
C CYS A 524 3.35 19.79 -4.07
N TRP A 525 3.06 20.75 -4.95
CA TRP A 525 1.79 21.48 -4.94
C TRP A 525 0.59 20.57 -5.20
N ASN A 526 0.68 19.69 -6.20
CA ASN A 526 -0.38 18.73 -6.51
C ASN A 526 -0.66 17.80 -5.31
N ILE A 527 0.40 17.25 -4.71
CA ILE A 527 0.28 16.38 -3.54
C ILE A 527 -0.29 17.15 -2.35
N GLY A 528 0.18 18.38 -2.09
CA GLY A 528 -0.30 19.22 -1.00
C GLY A 528 -1.79 19.58 -1.12
N LYS A 529 -2.23 20.03 -2.30
CA LYS A 529 -3.66 20.28 -2.58
C LYS A 529 -4.50 19.03 -2.44
N TYR A 530 -4.02 17.90 -2.94
CA TYR A 530 -4.72 16.64 -2.81
C TYR A 530 -4.83 16.22 -1.34
N THR A 531 -3.76 16.38 -0.56
CA THR A 531 -3.74 16.11 0.89
C THR A 531 -4.72 16.99 1.66
N ALA A 532 -4.87 18.25 1.26
CA ALA A 532 -5.81 19.19 1.87
C ALA A 532 -7.29 18.76 1.74
N SER A 533 -7.61 17.85 0.81
CA SER A 533 -8.96 17.26 0.71
C SER A 533 -9.24 16.20 1.78
N PHE A 534 -8.24 15.83 2.58
CA PHE A 534 -8.32 14.87 3.69
C PHE A 534 -8.06 15.56 5.03
N PRO A 535 -8.40 14.94 6.18
CA PRO A 535 -8.10 15.47 7.52
C PRO A 535 -6.60 15.34 7.89
N TYR A 536 -5.70 15.72 6.98
CA TYR A 536 -4.23 15.65 7.15
C TYR A 536 -3.60 17.03 6.96
N VAL A 537 -4.11 18.04 7.68
CA VAL A 537 -3.78 19.46 7.49
C VAL A 537 -2.27 19.72 7.64
N VAL A 538 -1.60 19.12 8.62
CA VAL A 538 -0.14 19.30 8.80
C VAL A 538 0.65 18.75 7.61
N SER A 539 0.26 17.58 7.10
CA SER A 539 0.92 17.00 5.94
C SER A 539 0.71 17.88 4.71
N ALA A 540 -0.52 18.35 4.49
CA ALA A 540 -0.85 19.28 3.41
C ALA A 540 -0.03 20.58 3.49
N LEU A 541 0.08 21.17 4.68
CA LEU A 541 0.93 22.34 4.93
C LEU A 541 2.39 22.05 4.60
N ASN A 542 2.96 20.94 5.09
CA ASN A 542 4.36 20.59 4.83
C ASN A 542 4.65 20.45 3.32
N TRP A 543 3.72 19.86 2.56
CA TRP A 543 3.83 19.75 1.10
C TRP A 543 3.72 21.10 0.39
N LEU A 544 2.77 21.95 0.80
CA LEU A 544 2.58 23.27 0.21
C LEU A 544 3.73 24.25 0.56
N GLU A 545 4.26 24.20 1.78
CA GLU A 545 5.44 24.98 2.19
C GLU A 545 6.69 24.57 1.39
N HIS A 546 6.88 23.27 1.13
CA HIS A 546 7.98 22.82 0.25
C HIS A 546 7.75 23.25 -1.21
N ALA A 547 6.51 23.21 -1.70
CA ALA A 547 6.17 23.71 -3.02
C ALA A 547 6.47 25.22 -3.14
N GLU A 548 6.09 26.01 -2.13
CA GLU A 548 6.35 27.45 -2.05
C GLU A 548 7.85 27.72 -2.04
N TYR A 549 8.61 27.01 -1.21
CA TYR A 549 10.07 27.13 -1.14
C TYR A 549 10.75 26.89 -2.49
N LEU A 550 10.33 25.85 -3.22
CA LEU A 550 10.89 25.53 -4.54
C LEU A 550 10.51 26.60 -5.59
N ALA A 551 9.26 27.07 -5.57
CA ALA A 551 8.76 28.07 -6.52
C ALA A 551 9.32 29.48 -6.26
N ARG A 552 9.43 29.91 -4.99
CA ARG A 552 9.82 31.28 -4.60
C ARG A 552 11.25 31.64 -4.98
N ASN A 553 12.17 30.69 -4.84
CA ASN A 553 13.58 30.92 -5.14
C ASN A 553 13.87 30.98 -6.66
N GLY A 554 12.86 30.80 -7.51
CA GLY A 554 13.03 30.67 -8.96
C GLY A 554 13.81 29.41 -9.37
N SER A 555 14.06 28.50 -8.41
CA SER A 555 14.78 27.24 -8.61
C SER A 555 13.96 26.26 -9.47
N ASP A 556 12.65 26.44 -9.48
CA ASP A 556 11.69 25.55 -10.13
C ASP A 556 10.49 26.36 -10.64
N ASP A 557 10.37 26.48 -11.97
CA ASP A 557 9.31 27.25 -12.61
C ASP A 557 8.11 26.39 -13.01
N SER A 558 7.99 25.18 -12.44
CA SER A 558 6.96 24.23 -12.81
C SER A 558 5.56 24.62 -12.39
N VAL A 559 5.42 25.47 -11.38
CA VAL A 559 4.18 26.11 -10.92
C VAL A 559 4.47 27.57 -10.61
N LYS A 560 3.45 28.45 -10.72
CA LYS A 560 3.63 29.86 -10.34
C LYS A 560 3.63 29.97 -8.83
N TYR A 561 4.49 30.83 -8.30
CA TYR A 561 4.57 31.09 -6.87
C TYR A 561 3.24 31.57 -6.30
N GLU A 562 2.53 32.44 -7.02
CA GLU A 562 1.25 33.01 -6.59
C GLU A 562 0.18 31.92 -6.40
N ASP A 563 0.11 30.95 -7.33
CA ASP A 563 -0.86 29.85 -7.27
C ASP A 563 -0.62 28.97 -6.03
N VAL A 564 0.65 28.74 -5.66
CA VAL A 564 1.00 27.95 -4.46
C VAL A 564 0.72 28.72 -3.18
N TYR A 565 1.07 30.01 -3.17
CA TYR A 565 0.88 30.88 -2.02
C TYR A 565 -0.60 31.03 -1.65
N ASP A 566 -1.49 31.19 -2.63
CA ASP A 566 -2.92 31.33 -2.40
C ASP A 566 -3.53 30.08 -1.73
N ASP A 567 -3.17 28.88 -2.22
CA ASP A 567 -3.63 27.61 -1.61
C ASP A 567 -3.03 27.40 -0.20
N LEU A 568 -1.76 27.76 0.01
CA LEU A 568 -1.11 27.66 1.33
C LEU A 568 -1.75 28.60 2.35
N ALA A 569 -2.00 29.86 1.95
CA ALA A 569 -2.63 30.86 2.80
C ALA A 569 -4.07 30.46 3.17
N ALA A 570 -4.82 29.89 2.22
CA ALA A 570 -6.17 29.37 2.50
C ALA A 570 -6.14 28.27 3.57
N LEU A 571 -5.19 27.34 3.48
CA LEU A 571 -5.07 26.23 4.44
C LEU A 571 -4.59 26.67 5.83
N GLN A 572 -3.81 27.76 5.94
CA GLN A 572 -3.34 28.30 7.22
C GLN A 572 -4.43 29.05 8.00
N LEU A 573 -5.54 29.42 7.35
CA LEU A 573 -6.66 30.14 7.96
C LEU A 573 -7.76 29.21 8.49
N ASP A 574 -7.79 27.95 8.05
CA ASP A 574 -8.65 26.86 8.55
C ASP A 574 -8.02 26.14 9.74
#